data_AF-A0A952E9S3-F1
#
_entry.id   AF-A0A952E9S3-F1
#
_cell.length_a   1.000
_cell.length_b   1.000
_cell.length_c   1.000
_cell.angle_alpha   90.00
_cell.angle_beta   90.00
_cell.angle_gamma   90.00
#
_symmetry.space_group_name_H-M   'P 1'
#
loop_
_entity.id
_entity.type
_entity.pdbx_description
1 polymer ?
#
loop_
_entity_poly.entity_id
_entity_poly.type
_entity_poly.pdbx_seq_one_letter_code
_entity_poly.pdbx_strand_id
1 'polypeptide(L)' 'MTKKPSGKCPLCGGNKKQGKTTFTVDLGFGIVIVGDVPATVCSQCGADWIEDAASSR' A
#
# COMPACT_ATOMS: atom_id res chain seq x y z
N MET A 1 -20.82 -0.48 -9.98
CA MET A 1 -19.68 -0.16 -10.86
C MET A 1 -18.38 -0.52 -10.14
N THR A 2 -17.89 -1.74 -10.31
CA THR A 2 -16.67 -2.25 -9.65
C THR A 2 -15.43 -1.72 -10.37
N LYS A 3 -14.80 -0.69 -9.80
CA LYS A 3 -13.60 -0.03 -10.34
C LYS A 3 -12.40 -0.96 -10.22
N LYS A 4 -12.06 -1.66 -11.32
CA LYS A 4 -10.84 -2.47 -11.46
C LYS A 4 -9.62 -1.62 -11.05
N PRO A 5 -8.73 -2.10 -10.17
CA PRO A 5 -7.53 -1.34 -9.82
C PRO A 5 -6.68 -1.22 -11.08
N SER A 6 -6.63 -0.01 -11.65
CA SER A 6 -5.71 0.30 -12.73
C SER A 6 -4.30 0.04 -12.21
N GLY A 7 -3.49 -0.76 -12.92
CA GLY A 7 -2.05 -0.92 -12.66
C GLY A 7 -1.24 0.38 -12.79
N LYS A 8 -1.93 1.50 -13.01
CA LYS A 8 -1.44 2.87 -13.02
C LYS A 8 -1.65 3.52 -11.67
N CYS A 9 -0.65 4.28 -11.23
CA CYS A 9 -0.69 5.14 -10.08
C CYS A 9 -1.71 6.27 -10.31
N PRO A 10 -2.72 6.42 -9.45
CA PRO A 10 -3.69 7.51 -9.56
C PRO A 10 -3.09 8.89 -9.25
N LEU A 11 -1.92 8.94 -8.59
CA LEU A 11 -1.27 10.20 -8.19
C LEU A 11 -0.38 10.78 -9.29
N CYS A 12 0.36 9.94 -10.01
CA CYS A 12 1.33 10.40 -11.01
C CYS A 12 1.18 9.76 -12.39
N GLY A 13 0.26 8.81 -12.57
CA GLY A 13 0.11 8.05 -13.82
C GLY A 13 1.19 6.99 -14.08
N GLY A 14 2.17 6.85 -13.16
CA GLY A 14 3.25 5.87 -13.25
C GLY A 14 2.78 4.42 -13.04
N ASN A 15 3.67 3.44 -13.24
CA ASN A 15 3.31 2.04 -13.06
C ASN A 15 3.39 1.62 -11.58
N LYS A 16 2.39 0.86 -11.16
CA LYS A 16 2.35 0.15 -9.89
C LYS A 16 3.03 -1.21 -10.04
N LYS A 17 3.78 -1.64 -9.04
CA LYS A 17 4.45 -2.94 -8.97
C LYS A 17 4.14 -3.60 -7.64
N GLN A 18 4.10 -4.93 -7.59
CA GLN A 18 4.07 -5.62 -6.30
C GLN A 18 5.40 -5.42 -5.58
N GLY A 19 5.32 -5.20 -4.27
CA GLY A 19 6.46 -4.96 -3.40
C GLY A 19 6.06 -5.10 -1.95
N LYS A 20 6.88 -4.53 -1.08
CA LYS A 20 6.63 -4.47 0.35
C LYS A 20 6.78 -3.03 0.84
N THR A 21 6.03 -2.70 1.88
CA THR A 21 6.07 -1.39 2.54
C THR A 21 6.15 -1.59 4.06
N THR A 22 6.45 -0.51 4.77
CA THR A 22 6.40 -0.48 6.23
C THR A 22 5.13 0.27 6.64
N PHE A 23 4.23 -0.41 7.33
CA PHE A 23 3.01 0.19 7.86
C PHE A 23 3.24 0.62 9.30
N THR A 24 3.13 1.92 9.57
CA THR A 24 3.27 2.46 10.93
C THR A 24 1.93 3.02 11.38
N VAL A 25 1.47 2.59 12.55
CA VAL A 25 0.25 3.08 13.18
C VAL A 25 0.52 3.52 14.61
N ASP A 26 0.07 4.71 14.94
CA ASP A 26 0.03 5.21 16.32
C ASP A 26 -1.34 4.86 16.93
N LEU A 27 -1.31 4.10 18.02
CA LEU A 27 -2.52 3.67 18.74
C LEU A 27 -2.82 4.54 19.97
N GLY A 28 -2.09 5.64 20.17
CA GLY A 28 -2.19 6.54 21.31
C GLY A 28 -1.52 6.03 22.59
N PHE A 29 -1.48 4.71 22.80
CA PHE A 29 -0.72 4.07 23.89
C PHE A 29 0.66 3.59 23.45
N GLY A 30 0.92 3.57 22.15
CA GLY A 30 2.16 3.06 21.58
C GLY A 30 2.12 3.09 20.05
N ILE A 31 3.31 3.12 19.46
CA ILE A 31 3.50 3.09 18.02
C ILE A 31 3.83 1.66 17.62
N VAL A 32 3.08 1.12 16.65
CA VAL A 32 3.31 -0.20 16.07
C VAL A 32 3.88 0.00 14.66
N ILE A 33 5.03 -0.61 14.41
CA ILE A 33 5.70 -0.59 13.10
C ILE A 33 5.67 -2.02 12.56
N VAL A 34 4.94 -2.23 11.48
CA VAL A 34 4.86 -3.50 10.77
C VAL A 34 5.71 -3.40 9.51
N GLY A 35 6.83 -4.12 9.50
CA GLY A 35 7.71 -4.22 8.33
C GLY A 35 7.20 -5.25 7.31
N ASP A 36 7.78 -5.22 6.11
CA ASP A 36 7.60 -6.23 5.08
C ASP A 36 6.14 -6.48 4.63
N VAL A 37 5.24 -5.51 4.81
CA VAL A 37 3.82 -5.64 4.49
C VAL A 37 3.64 -5.73 2.97
N PRO A 38 3.03 -6.81 2.43
CA PRO A 38 2.74 -6.92 1.01
C PRO A 38 1.88 -5.75 0.52
N ALA A 39 2.40 -5.02 -0.46
CA ALA A 39 1.74 -3.83 -0.98
C ALA A 39 2.03 -3.67 -2.47
N THR A 40 1.19 -2.90 -3.13
CA THR A 40 1.47 -2.40 -4.46
C THR A 40 2.14 -1.04 -4.34
N VAL A 41 3.35 -0.87 -4.88
CA VAL A 41 4.14 0.36 -4.77
C VAL A 41 4.34 0.98 -6.15
N CYS A 42 4.19 2.29 -6.27
CA CYS A 42 4.49 3.01 -7.51
C CYS A 42 6.01 3.17 -7.68
N SER A 43 6.55 2.71 -8.80
CA SER A 43 8.00 2.79 -9.07
C SER A 43 8.51 4.19 -9.42
N GLN A 44 7.65 5.21 -9.43
CA GLN A 44 8.02 6.59 -9.78
C GLN A 44 7.87 7.54 -8.60
N CYS A 45 6.72 7.52 -7.92
CA CYS A 45 6.44 8.43 -6.80
C CYS A 45 6.57 7.78 -5.42
N GLY A 46 6.75 6.46 -5.33
CA GLY A 46 6.88 5.74 -4.07
C GLY A 46 5.57 5.51 -3.30
N ALA A 47 4.44 6.06 -3.78
CA ALA A 47 3.14 5.81 -3.17
C ALA A 47 2.80 4.32 -3.14
N ASP A 48 2.26 3.85 -2.03
CA ASP A 48 1.93 2.46 -1.76
C ASP A 48 0.45 2.24 -1.45
N TRP A 49 -0.03 1.03 -1.75
CA TRP A 49 -1.39 0.56 -1.50
C TRP A 49 -1.33 -0.83 -0.90
N ILE A 50 -1.78 -0.96 0.34
CA ILE A 50 -1.95 -2.24 1.03
C ILE A 50 -3.35 -2.75 0.68
N GLU A 51 -3.44 -3.94 0.08
CA GLU A 51 -4.74 -4.52 -0.32
C GLU A 51 -5.44 -5.22 0.87
N ASP A 52 -6.77 -5.23 0.85
CA ASP A 52 -7.65 -5.71 1.96
C ASP A 52 -7.43 -7.18 2.34
N ALA A 53 -6.76 -7.97 1.49
CA ALA A 53 -6.30 -9.31 1.84
C ALA A 53 -5.33 -9.30 3.05
N ALA A 54 -4.60 -8.20 3.28
CA ALA A 54 -3.84 -7.97 4.51
C ALA A 54 -4.70 -7.59 5.72
N SER A 55 -5.98 -7.27 5.51
CA SER A 55 -6.96 -6.87 6.52
C SER A 55 -7.94 -7.99 6.91
N SER A 56 -7.76 -9.21 6.39
CA SER A 56 -8.67 -10.34 6.61
C SER A 56 -8.09 -11.36 7.61
N ARG A 57 -8.51 -11.20 8.87
CA ARG A 57 -8.53 -12.11 10.05
C ARG A 57 -7.31 -12.96 10.37
#